data_AF-A0A1B0DAE0-F1
#
_entry.id   AF-A0A1B0DAE0-F1
#
_cell.length_a   1.000
_cell.length_b   1.000
_cell.length_c   1.000
_cell.angle_alpha   90.00
_cell.angle_beta   90.00
_cell.angle_gamma   90.00
#
_symmetry.space_group_name_H-M   'P 1'
#
loop_
_entity.id
_entity.type
_entity.pdbx_description
1 polymer ?
#
loop_
_entity_poly.entity_id
_entity_poly.type
_entity_poly.pdbx_seq_one_letter_code
_entity_poly.pdbx_strand_id
1 'polypeptide(L)'
;LLESVKCQNSFKFFRAAQFLRFIGENPSVCPKFREKLVEIVLMAAMKIYSLARTGHRFLGVTAQLRHCSSVPAPTSTGKGGGNYVYVNDKPPSMEWGDITERAAAIMFWTELARGMGVTLAHIFKEPATINYPFEKGPLSPRFRGEHALRRYPSGEERCIACKLCEAICPAQAITIEAEERADGSRRTTRYDIDMTKCIYCGFCQEACPVDAIVEGPNFEFSTETHEELLYNKEKLLLNGDKWESEIAVNIQADHLYR
;
A
#
# COMPACT_ATOMS: atom_id res chain seq x y z
N LEU A 1 26.62 9.16 -10.67
CA LEU A 1 25.56 10.21 -10.77
C LEU A 1 25.24 10.64 -12.22
N LEU A 2 26.20 10.65 -13.16
CA LEU A 2 25.90 10.91 -14.58
C LEU A 2 25.29 9.70 -15.33
N GLU A 3 25.54 8.45 -14.90
CA GLU A 3 24.90 7.25 -15.48
C GLU A 3 23.48 7.00 -14.97
N SER A 4 23.18 7.37 -13.72
CA SER A 4 21.84 7.24 -13.14
C SER A 4 20.80 8.15 -13.79
N VAL A 5 21.22 9.32 -14.31
CA VAL A 5 20.32 10.24 -15.03
C VAL A 5 20.03 9.76 -16.46
N LYS A 6 21.01 9.13 -17.14
CA LYS A 6 20.78 8.46 -18.45
C LYS A 6 19.81 7.29 -18.33
N CYS A 7 19.87 6.55 -17.21
CA CYS A 7 18.98 5.41 -16.97
C CYS A 7 17.54 5.85 -16.67
N GLN A 8 17.33 6.91 -15.87
CA GLN A 8 15.99 7.45 -15.59
C GLN A 8 15.29 8.07 -16.81
N ASN A 9 16.03 8.72 -17.70
CA ASN A 9 15.45 9.29 -18.94
C ASN A 9 15.10 8.22 -19.98
N SER A 10 15.85 7.12 -20.03
CA SER A 10 15.56 5.97 -20.91
C SER A 10 14.27 5.23 -20.48
N PHE A 11 14.03 5.13 -19.17
CA PHE A 11 12.80 4.51 -18.63
C PHE A 11 11.53 5.32 -18.91
N LYS A 12 11.61 6.66 -18.86
CA LYS A 12 10.48 7.54 -19.23
C LYS A 12 10.14 7.46 -20.72
N PHE A 13 11.15 7.32 -21.58
CA PHE A 13 10.95 7.12 -23.02
C PHE A 13 10.32 5.77 -23.34
N PHE A 14 10.71 4.71 -22.63
CA PHE A 14 10.16 3.37 -22.83
C PHE A 14 8.67 3.29 -22.44
N ARG A 15 8.29 3.93 -21.31
CA ARG A 15 6.88 4.01 -20.87
C ARG A 15 6.01 4.84 -21.82
N ALA A 16 6.54 5.93 -22.38
CA ALA A 16 5.81 6.73 -23.37
C ALA A 16 5.58 5.98 -24.69
N ALA A 17 6.56 5.22 -25.17
CA ALA A 17 6.43 4.38 -26.36
C ALA A 17 5.43 3.23 -26.15
N GLN A 18 5.40 2.64 -24.95
CA GLN A 18 4.48 1.56 -24.60
C GLN A 18 3.03 2.06 -24.44
N PHE A 19 2.84 3.29 -23.92
CA PHE A 19 1.53 3.95 -23.82
C PHE A 19 0.98 4.35 -25.21
N LEU A 20 1.85 4.77 -26.14
CA LEU A 20 1.47 5.05 -27.53
C LEU A 20 1.08 3.79 -28.31
N ARG A 21 1.73 2.65 -28.05
CA ARG A 21 1.31 1.35 -28.62
C ARG A 21 -0.07 0.93 -28.10
N PHE A 22 -0.36 1.15 -26.82
CA PHE A 22 -1.67 0.86 -26.21
C PHE A 22 -2.82 1.71 -26.79
N ILE A 23 -2.56 2.98 -27.15
CA ILE A 23 -3.55 3.85 -27.83
C ILE A 23 -3.71 3.48 -29.32
N GLY A 24 -2.70 2.81 -29.90
CA GLY A 24 -2.71 2.31 -31.27
C GLY A 24 -3.73 1.19 -31.52
N GLU A 25 -3.87 0.28 -30.54
CA GLU A 25 -4.59 -1.01 -30.67
C GLU A 25 -6.05 -0.98 -30.18
N ASN A 26 -6.50 0.07 -29.49
CA ASN A 26 -7.86 0.14 -28.94
C ASN A 26 -8.83 0.93 -29.86
N PRO A 27 -9.90 0.31 -30.41
CA PRO A 27 -10.82 0.95 -31.36
C PRO A 27 -11.87 1.89 -30.71
N SER A 28 -11.84 2.09 -29.39
CA SER A 28 -12.82 2.89 -28.63
C SER A 28 -12.44 4.38 -28.43
N VAL A 29 -11.29 4.83 -28.95
CA VAL A 29 -10.77 6.19 -28.71
C VAL A 29 -11.09 7.12 -29.89
N CYS A 30 -11.68 8.29 -29.57
CA CYS A 30 -12.16 9.29 -30.54
C CYS A 30 -11.03 9.85 -31.45
N PRO A 31 -11.20 9.91 -32.79
CA PRO A 31 -10.12 10.21 -33.73
C PRO A 31 -9.52 11.62 -33.57
N LYS A 32 -10.29 12.63 -33.16
CA LYS A 32 -9.80 13.99 -32.90
C LYS A 32 -8.86 14.08 -31.69
N PHE A 33 -8.98 13.16 -30.74
CA PHE A 33 -8.11 13.09 -29.56
C PHE A 33 -6.76 12.46 -29.91
N ARG A 34 -6.74 11.53 -30.87
CA ARG A 34 -5.54 10.87 -31.38
C ARG A 34 -4.60 11.85 -32.10
N GLU A 35 -5.12 12.76 -32.92
CA GLU A 35 -4.31 13.76 -33.65
C GLU A 35 -3.63 14.77 -32.71
N LYS A 36 -4.36 15.30 -31.72
CA LYS A 36 -3.79 16.26 -30.74
C LYS A 36 -2.71 15.64 -29.85
N LEU A 37 -2.86 14.37 -29.48
CA LEU A 37 -1.87 13.67 -28.65
C LEU A 37 -0.57 13.41 -29.42
N VAL A 38 -0.66 13.14 -30.73
CA VAL A 38 0.51 12.95 -31.59
C VAL A 38 1.29 14.26 -31.77
N GLU A 39 0.61 15.40 -31.96
CA GLU A 39 1.27 16.72 -32.02
C GLU A 39 2.00 17.07 -30.71
N ILE A 40 1.37 16.86 -29.56
CA ILE A 40 1.95 17.21 -28.25
C ILE A 40 3.22 16.38 -27.99
N VAL A 41 3.22 15.10 -28.34
CA VAL A 41 4.39 14.21 -28.15
C VAL A 41 5.53 14.57 -29.11
N LEU A 42 5.22 14.87 -30.38
CA LEU A 42 6.23 15.31 -31.37
C LEU A 42 6.86 16.65 -30.99
N MET A 43 6.07 17.61 -30.51
CA MET A 43 6.59 18.91 -30.06
C MET A 43 7.45 18.78 -28.80
N ALA A 44 7.10 17.90 -27.87
CA ALA A 44 7.91 17.62 -26.69
C ALA A 44 9.26 16.96 -27.05
N ALA A 45 9.27 16.02 -28.00
CA ALA A 45 10.48 15.37 -28.47
C ALA A 45 11.44 16.34 -29.17
N MET A 46 10.93 17.28 -29.98
CA MET A 46 11.75 18.29 -30.66
C MET A 46 12.38 19.31 -29.68
N LYS A 47 11.66 19.71 -28.62
CA LYS A 47 12.18 20.62 -27.58
C LYS A 47 13.32 20.01 -26.77
N ILE A 48 13.25 18.70 -26.50
CA ILE A 48 14.30 17.96 -25.78
C ILE A 48 15.55 17.80 -26.67
N TYR A 49 15.37 17.58 -27.99
CA TYR A 49 16.49 17.46 -28.93
C TYR A 49 17.24 18.79 -29.17
N SER A 50 16.55 19.93 -29.05
CA SER A 50 17.14 21.27 -29.19
C SER A 50 18.08 21.65 -28.02
N LEU A 51 17.79 21.21 -26.79
CA LEU A 51 18.60 21.53 -25.60
C LEU A 51 19.90 20.72 -25.52
N ALA A 52 19.96 19.56 -26.18
CA ALA A 52 21.16 18.73 -26.22
C ALA A 52 22.25 19.27 -27.19
N ARG A 53 21.91 20.20 -28.09
CA ARG A 53 22.82 20.70 -29.14
C ARG A 53 23.55 22.00 -28.75
N THR A 54 23.10 22.72 -27.73
CA THR A 54 23.69 24.01 -27.28
C THR A 54 24.70 23.91 -26.12
N GLY A 55 25.03 22.70 -25.65
CA GLY A 55 25.89 22.48 -24.48
C GLY A 55 27.39 22.27 -24.72
N HIS A 56 27.92 22.50 -25.94
CA HIS A 56 29.31 22.13 -26.28
C HIS A 56 30.30 23.29 -26.49
N ARG A 57 29.97 24.52 -26.09
CA ARG A 57 30.90 25.67 -26.10
C ARG A 57 30.92 26.36 -24.75
N PHE A 58 31.68 25.84 -23.79
CA PHE A 58 32.33 26.60 -22.72
C PHE A 58 33.25 25.65 -21.92
N LEU A 59 34.14 24.96 -22.64
CA LEU A 59 35.30 24.29 -22.05
C LEU A 59 36.51 25.18 -22.28
N GLY A 60 37.06 25.70 -21.19
CA GLY A 60 38.30 26.46 -21.19
C GLY A 60 38.15 27.74 -20.38
N VAL A 61 38.59 27.71 -19.12
CA VAL A 61 39.45 28.71 -18.47
C VAL A 61 39.63 28.32 -16.99
N THR A 62 40.90 28.26 -16.60
CA THR A 62 41.48 28.15 -15.24
C THR A 62 41.26 26.87 -14.42
N ALA A 63 42.22 25.97 -14.58
CA ALA A 63 42.71 25.13 -13.49
C ALA A 63 43.26 26.04 -12.36
N GLN A 64 42.56 26.10 -11.24
CA GLN A 64 43.15 26.41 -9.94
C GLN A 64 42.98 25.17 -9.08
N LEU A 65 44.12 24.53 -8.81
CA LEU A 65 44.30 23.50 -7.80
C LEU A 65 43.79 24.00 -6.45
N ARG A 66 42.52 23.71 -6.14
CA ARG A 66 42.08 23.63 -4.75
C ARG A 66 42.34 22.21 -4.29
N HIS A 67 43.13 22.10 -3.23
CA HIS A 67 43.26 20.91 -2.42
C HIS A 67 41.88 20.25 -2.26
N CYS A 68 41.77 19.05 -2.80
CA CYS A 68 40.72 18.13 -2.42
C CYS A 68 41.11 17.66 -1.01
N SER A 69 40.72 18.43 0.03
CA SER A 69 40.62 17.85 1.36
C SER A 69 39.58 16.75 1.24
N SER A 70 40.09 15.53 1.24
CA SER A 70 39.36 14.30 1.45
C SER A 70 38.17 14.56 2.37
N VAL A 71 36.97 14.25 1.89
CA VAL A 71 35.89 13.83 2.80
C VAL A 71 36.54 12.80 3.72
N PRO A 72 36.64 13.01 5.04
CA PRO A 72 37.17 11.98 5.90
C PRO A 72 36.24 10.78 5.72
N ALA A 73 36.80 9.69 5.19
CA ALA A 73 36.20 8.38 5.27
C ALA A 73 35.70 8.17 6.70
N PRO A 74 34.57 7.48 6.94
CA PRO A 74 34.20 7.10 8.28
C PRO A 74 35.41 6.37 8.87
N THR A 75 36.07 7.01 9.82
CA THR A 75 37.13 6.41 10.62
C THR A 75 36.47 5.31 11.44
N SER A 76 36.42 4.13 10.83
CA SER A 76 36.11 2.87 11.45
C SER A 76 37.29 2.53 12.35
N THR A 77 37.33 3.11 13.55
CA THR A 77 38.15 2.60 14.64
C THR A 77 37.42 1.39 15.23
N GLY A 78 37.96 0.20 14.98
CA GLY A 78 37.53 -1.05 15.63
C GLY A 78 37.27 -2.22 14.67
N LYS A 79 38.32 -2.85 14.14
CA LYS A 79 38.22 -4.19 13.52
C LYS A 79 37.88 -5.21 14.62
N GLY A 80 36.70 -5.81 14.54
CA GLY A 80 36.27 -6.90 15.43
C GLY A 80 34.95 -7.58 15.00
N GLY A 81 35.04 -8.53 14.06
CA GLY A 81 34.26 -9.78 14.06
C GLY A 81 32.72 -9.81 13.94
N GLY A 82 31.99 -8.72 13.76
CA GLY A 82 30.53 -8.78 13.54
C GLY A 82 29.96 -7.61 12.75
N ASN A 83 28.89 -7.86 11.99
CA ASN A 83 28.16 -6.83 11.21
C ASN A 83 27.13 -6.13 12.11
N TYR A 84 27.62 -5.39 13.10
CA TYR A 84 26.81 -4.52 13.93
C TYR A 84 27.45 -3.14 14.00
N VAL A 85 26.62 -2.11 14.06
CA VAL A 85 27.04 -0.72 14.18
C VAL A 85 26.79 -0.30 15.62
N TYR A 86 27.83 0.11 16.30
CA TYR A 86 27.69 0.72 17.59
C TYR A 86 27.14 2.14 17.45
N VAL A 87 26.02 2.41 18.13
CA VAL A 87 25.37 3.72 18.15
C VAL A 87 26.01 4.57 19.24
N ASN A 88 26.42 5.79 18.89
CA ASN A 88 27.04 6.77 19.81
C ASN A 88 28.42 6.36 20.37
N ASP A 89 29.25 5.74 19.54
CA ASP A 89 30.58 5.23 19.94
C ASP A 89 31.70 6.26 19.98
N LYS A 90 31.42 7.50 19.57
CA LYS A 90 32.44 8.55 19.47
C LYS A 90 32.46 9.34 20.78
N PRO A 91 33.53 9.25 21.60
CA PRO A 91 33.64 10.10 22.76
C PRO A 91 33.76 11.57 22.34
N PRO A 92 33.24 12.51 23.14
CA PRO A 92 33.41 13.92 22.86
C PRO A 92 34.90 14.31 22.86
N SER A 93 35.34 15.02 21.82
CA SER A 93 36.67 15.64 21.75
C SER A 93 36.86 16.71 22.84
N MET A 94 38.08 16.81 23.38
CA MET A 94 38.47 17.76 24.45
C MET A 94 39.22 18.99 23.92
N GLU A 95 39.08 19.28 22.62
CA GLU A 95 39.67 20.48 22.02
C GLU A 95 38.94 21.73 22.52
N TRP A 96 39.68 22.82 22.76
CA TRP A 96 39.12 24.08 23.26
C TRP A 96 37.98 24.61 22.38
N GLY A 97 38.09 24.46 21.05
CA GLY A 97 37.02 24.83 20.10
C GLY A 97 35.72 24.07 20.35
N ASP A 98 35.76 22.73 20.31
CA ASP A 98 34.59 21.87 20.51
C ASP A 98 33.94 22.04 21.89
N ILE A 99 34.74 22.31 22.93
CA ILE A 99 34.23 22.60 24.28
C ILE A 99 33.46 23.92 24.28
N THR A 100 33.99 24.97 23.63
CA THR A 100 33.30 26.26 23.54
C THR A 100 32.03 26.20 22.68
N GLU A 101 32.03 25.42 21.60
CA GLU A 101 30.84 25.21 20.76
C GLU A 101 29.72 24.47 21.51
N ARG A 102 30.05 23.42 22.28
CA ARG A 102 29.07 22.71 23.12
C ARG A 102 28.52 23.61 24.22
N ALA A 103 29.38 24.38 24.88
CA ALA A 103 28.95 25.34 25.89
C ALA A 103 28.03 26.42 25.29
N ALA A 104 28.35 26.92 24.09
CA ALA A 104 27.49 27.86 23.36
C ALA A 104 26.14 27.23 22.97
N ALA A 105 26.12 25.97 22.52
CA ALA A 105 24.89 25.27 22.22
C ALA A 105 23.97 25.10 23.45
N ILE A 106 24.56 24.87 24.64
CA ILE A 106 23.83 24.77 25.91
C ILE A 106 23.30 26.14 26.35
N MET A 107 24.12 27.19 26.26
CA MET A 107 23.75 28.53 26.73
C MET A 107 22.75 29.25 25.83
N PHE A 108 22.87 29.07 24.51
CA PHE A 108 22.03 29.74 23.50
C PHE A 108 20.96 28.82 22.89
N TRP A 109 20.82 27.60 23.40
CA TRP A 109 19.83 26.59 22.96
C TRP A 109 19.73 26.44 21.43
N THR A 110 20.88 26.45 20.75
CA THR A 110 20.94 26.43 19.28
C THR A 110 20.30 25.17 18.69
N GLU A 111 20.45 24.02 19.35
CA GLU A 111 19.79 22.76 18.96
C GLU A 111 18.26 22.82 19.15
N LEU A 112 17.77 23.53 20.17
CA LEU A 112 16.33 23.74 20.37
C LEU A 112 15.77 24.62 19.26
N ALA A 113 16.48 25.70 18.90
CA ALA A 113 16.10 26.57 17.79
C ALA A 113 16.10 25.82 16.45
N ARG A 114 17.09 24.95 16.22
CA ARG A 114 17.12 24.05 15.06
C ARG A 114 15.91 23.11 15.03
N GLY A 115 15.53 22.54 16.18
CA GLY A 115 14.33 21.72 16.33
C GLY A 115 13.03 22.50 16.05
N MET A 116 12.92 23.73 16.57
CA MET A 116 11.80 24.63 16.30
C MET A 116 11.70 25.03 14.82
N GLY A 117 12.83 25.16 14.12
CA GLY A 117 12.84 25.37 12.67
C GLY A 117 12.19 24.22 11.90
N VAL A 118 12.38 22.97 12.35
CA VAL A 118 11.74 21.79 11.74
C VAL A 118 10.24 21.77 12.00
N THR A 119 9.79 22.11 13.22
CA THR A 119 8.35 22.17 13.52
C THR A 119 7.68 23.30 12.76
N LEU A 120 8.31 24.47 12.66
CA LEU A 120 7.85 25.58 11.84
C LEU A 120 7.74 25.18 10.36
N ALA A 121 8.69 24.39 9.85
CA ALA A 121 8.62 23.86 8.48
C ALA A 121 7.43 22.92 8.26
N HIS A 122 6.92 22.23 9.30
CA HIS A 122 5.71 21.40 9.19
C HIS A 122 4.42 22.22 9.18
N ILE A 123 4.40 23.41 9.79
CA ILE A 123 3.23 24.32 9.75
C ILE A 123 2.93 24.75 8.31
N PHE A 124 3.96 24.88 7.45
CA PHE A 124 3.80 25.26 6.05
C PHE A 124 3.57 24.07 5.09
N LYS A 125 3.53 22.84 5.59
CA LYS A 125 3.16 21.68 4.77
C LYS A 125 1.65 21.52 4.76
N GLU A 126 1.12 21.04 3.64
CA GLU A 126 -0.27 20.62 3.55
C GLU A 126 -0.53 19.45 4.52
N PRO A 127 -1.65 19.47 5.28
CA PRO A 127 -1.98 18.39 6.21
C PRO A 127 -2.37 17.12 5.46
N ALA A 128 -1.90 15.96 5.94
CA ALA A 128 -2.23 14.65 5.38
C ALA A 128 -3.58 14.09 5.89
N THR A 129 -4.53 14.95 6.24
CA THR A 129 -5.84 14.58 6.78
C THR A 129 -6.84 14.40 5.64
N ILE A 130 -7.47 13.22 5.56
CA ILE A 130 -8.61 12.97 4.67
C ILE A 130 -9.91 13.46 5.32
N ASN A 131 -10.87 13.93 4.51
CA ASN A 131 -12.17 14.39 5.02
C ASN A 131 -13.16 13.23 5.18
N TYR A 132 -12.96 12.40 6.21
CA TYR A 132 -13.92 11.35 6.56
C TYR A 132 -15.21 12.00 7.11
N PRO A 133 -16.43 11.62 6.66
CA PRO A 133 -16.81 10.41 5.91
C PRO A 133 -16.98 10.59 4.38
N PHE A 134 -16.74 11.79 3.85
CA PHE A 134 -16.95 12.08 2.42
C PHE A 134 -15.84 11.50 1.54
N GLU A 135 -14.62 11.45 2.07
CA GLU A 135 -13.46 10.83 1.46
C GLU A 135 -12.98 9.67 2.34
N LYS A 136 -12.86 8.47 1.76
CA LYS A 136 -12.40 7.26 2.44
C LYS A 136 -10.97 6.92 2.01
N GLY A 137 -10.23 6.25 2.90
CA GLY A 137 -8.90 5.75 2.58
C GLY A 137 -8.93 4.73 1.43
N PRO A 138 -7.88 4.64 0.61
CA PRO A 138 -7.80 3.66 -0.45
C PRO A 138 -7.69 2.24 0.14
N LEU A 139 -8.57 1.34 -0.28
CA LEU A 139 -8.61 -0.06 0.15
C LEU A 139 -8.10 -0.97 -0.98
N SER A 140 -7.40 -2.05 -0.59
CA SER A 140 -7.01 -3.09 -1.53
C SER A 140 -8.15 -4.09 -1.74
N PRO A 141 -8.24 -4.79 -2.89
CA PRO A 141 -9.24 -5.85 -3.11
C PRO A 141 -9.13 -7.04 -2.14
N ARG A 142 -7.99 -7.18 -1.44
CA ARG A 142 -7.71 -8.21 -0.43
C ARG A 142 -8.07 -7.79 0.99
N PHE A 143 -8.74 -6.67 1.13
CA PHE A 143 -9.15 -6.19 2.44
C PHE A 143 -10.08 -7.20 3.11
N ARG A 144 -9.95 -7.34 4.43
CA ARG A 144 -10.68 -8.29 5.27
C ARG A 144 -11.64 -7.53 6.17
N GLY A 145 -12.93 -7.70 5.95
CA GLY A 145 -13.99 -7.00 6.68
C GLY A 145 -15.10 -7.93 7.17
N GLU A 146 -16.34 -7.45 7.09
CA GLU A 146 -17.54 -8.16 7.54
C GLU A 146 -17.72 -9.48 6.78
N HIS A 147 -18.07 -10.54 7.49
CA HIS A 147 -18.27 -11.86 6.88
C HIS A 147 -19.59 -11.89 6.11
N ALA A 148 -19.58 -12.62 4.99
CA ALA A 148 -20.74 -12.85 4.16
C ALA A 148 -20.80 -14.30 3.66
N LEU A 149 -22.01 -14.86 3.60
CA LEU A 149 -22.28 -16.15 2.95
C LEU A 149 -22.80 -15.90 1.54
N ARG A 150 -22.10 -16.45 0.55
CA ARG A 150 -22.42 -16.25 -0.87
C ARG A 150 -23.33 -17.33 -1.44
N ARG A 151 -23.98 -16.98 -2.54
CA ARG A 151 -24.81 -17.88 -3.36
C ARG A 151 -24.13 -18.21 -4.68
N TYR A 152 -24.53 -19.32 -5.28
CA TYR A 152 -24.25 -19.62 -6.68
C TYR A 152 -25.03 -18.65 -7.58
N PRO A 153 -24.65 -18.51 -8.87
CA PRO A 153 -25.42 -17.75 -9.85
C PRO A 153 -26.87 -18.24 -10.04
N SER A 154 -27.16 -19.49 -9.64
CA SER A 154 -28.51 -20.06 -9.62
C SER A 154 -29.38 -19.59 -8.44
N GLY A 155 -28.81 -18.85 -7.48
CA GLY A 155 -29.49 -18.40 -6.26
C GLY A 155 -29.37 -19.37 -5.06
N GLU A 156 -28.84 -20.56 -5.29
CA GLU A 156 -28.62 -21.56 -4.24
C GLU A 156 -27.44 -21.19 -3.34
N GLU A 157 -27.50 -21.47 -2.04
CA GLU A 157 -26.36 -21.20 -1.14
C GLU A 157 -25.14 -22.06 -1.49
N ARG A 158 -23.93 -21.49 -1.38
CA ARG A 158 -22.68 -22.23 -1.68
C ARG A 158 -22.29 -23.22 -0.60
N CYS A 159 -22.70 -22.98 0.64
CA CYS A 159 -22.27 -23.77 1.79
C CYS A 159 -22.78 -25.22 1.73
N ILE A 160 -21.85 -26.18 1.80
CA ILE A 160 -22.13 -27.63 1.81
C ILE A 160 -21.95 -28.26 3.21
N ALA A 161 -21.89 -27.43 4.26
CA ALA A 161 -21.74 -27.88 5.65
C ALA A 161 -20.53 -28.81 5.89
N CYS A 162 -19.38 -28.52 5.26
CA CYS A 162 -18.15 -29.32 5.37
C CYS A 162 -17.41 -29.18 6.72
N LYS A 163 -17.76 -28.17 7.54
CA LYS A 163 -17.15 -27.86 8.85
C LYS A 163 -15.65 -27.57 8.86
N LEU A 164 -15.02 -27.40 7.69
CA LEU A 164 -13.60 -27.03 7.61
C LEU A 164 -13.32 -25.65 8.20
N CYS A 165 -14.23 -24.69 7.96
CA CYS A 165 -14.11 -23.33 8.48
C CYS A 165 -14.17 -23.27 10.03
N GLU A 166 -14.94 -24.17 10.64
CA GLU A 166 -15.02 -24.30 12.10
C GLU A 166 -13.72 -24.88 12.67
N ALA A 167 -13.16 -25.90 12.00
CA ALA A 167 -11.91 -26.53 12.43
C ALA A 167 -10.68 -25.61 12.31
N ILE A 168 -10.61 -24.77 11.26
CA ILE A 168 -9.46 -23.88 11.04
C ILE A 168 -9.53 -22.58 11.84
N CYS A 169 -10.69 -22.22 12.38
CA CYS A 169 -10.88 -20.96 13.08
C CYS A 169 -10.00 -20.92 14.35
N PRO A 170 -8.99 -20.03 14.42
CA PRO A 170 -8.04 -20.03 15.54
C PRO A 170 -8.69 -19.62 16.87
N ALA A 171 -9.75 -18.81 16.80
CA ALA A 171 -10.51 -18.35 17.96
C ALA A 171 -11.79 -19.17 18.21
N GLN A 172 -12.06 -20.20 17.40
CA GLN A 172 -13.28 -21.04 17.50
C GLN A 172 -14.57 -20.20 17.59
N ALA A 173 -14.67 -19.16 16.75
CA ALA A 173 -15.79 -18.22 16.72
C ALA A 173 -17.01 -18.75 15.96
N ILE A 174 -16.84 -19.80 15.16
CA ILE A 174 -17.86 -20.34 14.26
C ILE A 174 -18.46 -21.60 14.89
N THR A 175 -19.78 -21.75 14.84
CA THR A 175 -20.46 -23.00 15.22
C THR A 175 -21.39 -23.45 14.10
N ILE A 176 -21.24 -24.71 13.67
CA ILE A 176 -21.95 -25.23 12.50
C ILE A 176 -22.71 -26.52 12.83
N GLU A 177 -24.01 -26.53 12.54
CA GLU A 177 -24.86 -27.72 12.57
C GLU A 177 -25.34 -28.04 11.15
N ALA A 178 -25.34 -29.32 10.80
CA ALA A 178 -25.58 -29.80 9.45
C ALA A 178 -26.71 -30.83 9.47
N GLU A 179 -27.70 -30.64 8.61
CA GLU A 179 -28.81 -31.58 8.40
C GLU A 179 -29.04 -31.81 6.90
N GLU A 180 -29.69 -32.92 6.59
CA GLU A 180 -30.10 -33.23 5.23
C GLU A 180 -31.42 -32.51 4.92
N ARG A 181 -31.43 -31.72 3.85
CA ARG A 181 -32.65 -31.08 3.36
C ARG A 181 -33.54 -32.09 2.64
N ALA A 182 -34.81 -31.75 2.44
CA ALA A 182 -35.79 -32.56 1.69
C ALA A 182 -35.30 -33.01 0.31
N ASP A 183 -34.41 -32.23 -0.32
CA ASP A 183 -33.82 -32.53 -1.64
C ASP A 183 -32.62 -33.52 -1.57
N GLY A 184 -32.27 -34.02 -0.38
CA GLY A 184 -31.12 -34.89 -0.14
C GLY A 184 -29.77 -34.17 -0.09
N SER A 185 -29.72 -32.86 -0.31
CA SER A 185 -28.50 -32.06 -0.16
C SER A 185 -28.19 -31.80 1.31
N ARG A 186 -26.91 -31.93 1.72
CA ARG A 186 -26.44 -31.53 3.05
C ARG A 186 -26.32 -30.01 3.14
N ARG A 187 -27.02 -29.39 4.09
CA ARG A 187 -27.02 -27.94 4.32
C ARG A 187 -26.87 -27.61 5.80
N THR A 188 -26.55 -26.36 6.09
CA THR A 188 -26.45 -25.89 7.47
C THR A 188 -27.82 -25.45 7.98
N THR A 189 -28.21 -25.94 9.15
CA THR A 189 -29.38 -25.41 9.88
C THR A 189 -28.97 -24.21 10.70
N ARG A 190 -27.84 -24.35 11.40
CA ARG A 190 -27.21 -23.32 12.20
C ARG A 190 -25.81 -23.03 11.66
N TYR A 191 -25.53 -21.75 11.42
CA TYR A 191 -24.22 -21.26 11.03
C TYR A 191 -24.04 -19.91 11.69
N ASP A 192 -23.45 -19.94 12.88
CA ASP A 192 -23.36 -18.75 13.71
C ASP A 192 -21.90 -18.33 13.84
N ILE A 193 -21.65 -17.03 13.77
CA ILE A 193 -20.34 -16.43 13.94
C ILE A 193 -20.43 -15.35 15.00
N ASP A 194 -19.61 -15.49 16.04
CA ASP A 194 -19.42 -14.46 17.04
C ASP A 194 -18.34 -13.48 16.58
N MET A 195 -18.75 -12.27 16.16
CA MET A 195 -17.82 -11.24 15.69
C MET A 195 -16.93 -10.68 16.81
N THR A 196 -17.26 -10.92 18.08
CA THR A 196 -16.43 -10.50 19.22
C THR A 196 -15.25 -11.43 19.45
N LYS A 197 -15.40 -12.72 19.10
CA LYS A 197 -14.31 -13.71 19.13
C LYS A 197 -13.51 -13.71 17.84
N CYS A 198 -14.13 -13.35 16.72
CA CYS A 198 -13.48 -13.36 15.42
C CYS A 198 -12.31 -12.36 15.38
N ILE A 199 -11.14 -12.84 14.93
CA ILE A 199 -9.92 -12.02 14.79
C ILE A 199 -9.68 -11.51 13.36
N TYR A 200 -10.63 -11.73 12.44
CA TYR A 200 -10.57 -11.29 11.02
C TYR A 200 -9.28 -11.71 10.29
N CYS A 201 -8.88 -12.97 10.49
CA CYS A 201 -7.64 -13.52 9.92
C CYS A 201 -7.77 -13.98 8.45
N GLY A 202 -8.98 -14.22 7.94
CA GLY A 202 -9.22 -14.72 6.58
C GLY A 202 -9.03 -16.21 6.34
N PHE A 203 -8.69 -17.01 7.37
CA PHE A 203 -8.52 -18.46 7.17
C PHE A 203 -9.81 -19.17 6.75
N CYS A 204 -10.97 -18.66 7.16
CA CYS A 204 -12.26 -19.22 6.75
C CYS A 204 -12.50 -19.08 5.24
N GLN A 205 -12.05 -17.98 4.63
CA GLN A 205 -12.16 -17.73 3.20
C GLN A 205 -11.25 -18.64 2.38
N GLU A 206 -10.02 -18.86 2.84
CA GLU A 206 -9.03 -19.70 2.14
C GLU A 206 -9.29 -21.20 2.36
N ALA A 207 -9.82 -21.58 3.51
CA ALA A 207 -10.12 -22.99 3.80
C ALA A 207 -11.42 -23.50 3.17
N CYS A 208 -12.28 -22.62 2.67
CA CYS A 208 -13.56 -23.03 2.13
C CYS A 208 -13.39 -23.66 0.73
N PRO A 209 -13.72 -24.94 0.52
CA PRO A 209 -13.50 -25.61 -0.78
C PRO A 209 -14.42 -25.11 -1.91
N VAL A 210 -15.46 -24.35 -1.56
CA VAL A 210 -16.53 -23.90 -2.47
C VAL A 210 -16.72 -22.38 -2.44
N ASP A 211 -15.81 -21.66 -1.79
CA ASP A 211 -15.88 -20.20 -1.58
C ASP A 211 -17.25 -19.74 -1.02
N ALA A 212 -17.77 -20.46 -0.03
CA ALA A 212 -19.08 -20.15 0.55
C ALA A 212 -19.04 -18.97 1.52
N ILE A 213 -18.06 -18.95 2.42
CA ILE A 213 -17.82 -17.83 3.32
C ILE A 213 -16.68 -16.99 2.81
N VAL A 214 -16.85 -15.68 2.87
CA VAL A 214 -15.88 -14.69 2.41
C VAL A 214 -15.84 -13.55 3.39
N GLU A 215 -14.66 -12.95 3.56
CA GLU A 215 -14.54 -11.65 4.21
C GLU A 215 -14.82 -10.57 3.16
N GLY A 216 -15.86 -9.79 3.41
CA GLY A 216 -16.34 -8.73 2.51
C GLY A 216 -15.59 -7.41 2.69
N PRO A 217 -15.91 -6.41 1.85
CA PRO A 217 -15.27 -5.10 1.89
C PRO A 217 -15.81 -4.18 3.00
N ASN A 218 -16.94 -4.52 3.61
CA ASN A 218 -17.56 -3.66 4.62
C ASN A 218 -16.77 -3.69 5.94
N PHE A 219 -16.46 -2.52 6.49
CA PHE A 219 -15.79 -2.38 7.80
C PHE A 219 -16.56 -1.46 8.76
N GLU A 220 -17.60 -0.77 8.29
CA GLU A 220 -18.36 0.21 9.06
C GLU A 220 -19.65 -0.41 9.61
N PHE A 221 -19.51 -1.40 10.50
CA PHE A 221 -20.64 -2.13 11.10
C PHE A 221 -20.61 -2.12 12.63
N SER A 222 -20.08 -1.05 13.24
CA SER A 222 -20.17 -0.87 14.68
C SER A 222 -21.63 -0.85 15.14
N THR A 223 -21.95 -1.66 16.13
CA THR A 223 -23.29 -1.79 16.72
C THR A 223 -23.32 -1.19 18.12
N GLU A 224 -24.53 -0.85 18.60
CA GLU A 224 -24.71 -0.30 19.94
C GLU A 224 -24.77 -1.41 21.01
N THR A 225 -25.25 -2.60 20.64
CA THR A 225 -25.39 -3.74 21.54
C THR A 225 -24.45 -4.89 21.15
N HIS A 226 -24.10 -5.72 22.14
CA HIS A 226 -23.29 -6.94 21.94
C HIS A 226 -24.05 -8.04 21.20
N GLU A 227 -25.36 -8.15 21.45
CA GLU A 227 -26.23 -9.17 20.83
C GLU A 227 -26.26 -9.04 19.31
N GLU A 228 -26.17 -7.81 18.79
CA GLU A 228 -26.10 -7.58 17.34
C GLU A 228 -24.84 -8.15 16.69
N LEU A 229 -23.73 -8.33 17.43
CA LEU A 229 -22.46 -8.89 16.92
C LEU A 229 -22.42 -10.42 16.90
N LEU A 230 -23.44 -11.08 17.46
CA LEU A 230 -23.64 -12.52 17.34
C LEU A 230 -24.45 -12.77 16.07
N TYR A 231 -23.75 -13.07 14.98
CA TYR A 231 -24.40 -13.24 13.69
C TYR A 231 -24.93 -14.65 13.52
N ASN A 232 -26.21 -14.73 13.15
CA ASN A 232 -26.85 -15.95 12.68
C ASN A 232 -26.61 -16.15 11.18
N LYS A 233 -26.90 -17.37 10.70
CA LYS A 233 -26.84 -17.73 9.27
C LYS A 233 -27.59 -16.72 8.38
N GLU A 234 -28.77 -16.30 8.80
CA GLU A 234 -29.64 -15.39 8.04
C GLU A 234 -28.98 -14.02 7.85
N LYS A 235 -28.36 -13.47 8.91
CA LYS A 235 -27.65 -12.19 8.84
C LYS A 235 -26.48 -12.24 7.87
N LEU A 236 -25.71 -13.33 7.90
CA LEU A 236 -24.59 -13.55 6.99
C LEU A 236 -25.02 -13.72 5.52
N LEU A 237 -26.18 -14.33 5.27
CA LEU A 237 -26.77 -14.42 3.93
C LEU A 237 -27.25 -13.05 3.44
N LEU A 238 -27.89 -12.25 4.30
CA LEU A 238 -28.29 -10.88 3.97
C LEU A 238 -27.09 -10.00 3.62
N ASN A 239 -25.97 -10.18 4.33
CA ASN A 239 -24.71 -9.50 4.01
C ASN A 239 -24.17 -9.94 2.65
N GLY A 240 -24.23 -11.24 2.34
CA GLY A 240 -23.90 -11.77 1.02
C GLY A 240 -24.75 -11.15 -0.07
N ASP A 241 -26.07 -11.18 0.08
CA ASP A 241 -27.02 -10.64 -0.90
C ASP A 241 -26.81 -9.11 -1.11
N LYS A 242 -26.45 -8.38 -0.05
CA LYS A 242 -26.15 -6.94 -0.13
C LYS A 242 -24.84 -6.63 -0.86
N TRP A 243 -23.79 -7.42 -0.64
CA TRP A 243 -22.42 -7.13 -1.09
C TRP A 243 -21.92 -8.02 -2.23
N GLU A 244 -22.73 -8.94 -2.75
CA GLU A 244 -22.33 -9.96 -3.74
C GLU A 244 -21.64 -9.36 -4.97
N SER A 245 -22.11 -8.22 -5.46
CA SER A 245 -21.54 -7.54 -6.64
C SER A 245 -20.10 -7.09 -6.39
N GLU A 246 -19.81 -6.50 -5.24
CA GLU A 246 -18.49 -6.00 -4.88
C GLU A 246 -17.54 -7.14 -4.51
N ILE A 247 -18.04 -8.12 -3.76
CA ILE A 247 -17.23 -9.30 -3.41
C ILE A 247 -16.90 -10.11 -4.69
N ALA A 248 -17.81 -10.20 -5.67
CA ALA A 248 -17.52 -10.84 -6.96
C ALA A 248 -16.36 -10.14 -7.69
N VAL A 249 -16.36 -8.81 -7.73
CA VAL A 249 -15.30 -8.00 -8.36
C VAL A 249 -13.97 -8.20 -7.64
N ASN A 250 -13.96 -8.20 -6.30
CA ASN A 250 -12.74 -8.38 -5.51
C ASN A 250 -12.14 -9.78 -5.69
N ILE A 251 -12.97 -10.83 -5.68
CA ILE A 251 -12.50 -12.20 -5.97
C ILE A 251 -12.00 -12.30 -7.41
N GLN A 252 -12.69 -11.70 -8.37
CA GLN A 252 -12.23 -11.67 -9.76
C GLN A 252 -10.88 -10.96 -9.91
N ALA A 253 -10.57 -9.97 -9.08
CA ALA A 253 -9.25 -9.33 -9.07
C ALA A 253 -8.17 -10.20 -8.39
N ASP A 254 -8.53 -11.01 -7.39
CA ASP A 254 -7.59 -11.75 -6.53
C ASP A 254 -7.37 -13.22 -6.92
N HIS A 255 -8.28 -13.86 -7.66
CA HIS A 255 -8.31 -15.32 -7.88
C HIS A 255 -7.01 -15.97 -8.38
N LEU A 256 -6.12 -15.22 -9.05
CA LEU A 256 -4.83 -15.73 -9.56
C LEU A 256 -3.77 -15.94 -8.47
N TYR A 257 -3.96 -15.35 -7.29
CA TYR A 257 -2.98 -15.37 -6.19
C TYR A 257 -3.39 -16.33 -5.07
N ARG A 258 -4.46 -17.11 -5.28
CA ARG A 258 -4.96 -18.13 -4.37
C ARG A 258 -4.52 -19.53 -4.80
#